data_AF-A0A3E1DW03-F1
#
_entry.id   AF-A0A3E1DW03-F1
#
_cell.length_a   1.000
_cell.length_b   1.000
_cell.length_c   1.000
_cell.angle_alpha   90.00
_cell.angle_beta   90.00
_cell.angle_gamma   90.00
#
_symmetry.space_group_name_H-M   'P 1'
#
loop_
_entity.id
_entity.type
_entity.pdbx_description
1 polymer ?
#
loop_
_entity_poly.entity_id
_entity_poly.type
_entity_poly.pdbx_seq_one_letter_code
_entity_poly.pdbx_strand_id
1 'polypeptide(L)' 'MSASAPSKLSGLRTASVAYKPFRYPWAFEYWKKQQQVHWMPEEIPLGEDVKDWAVSLSDSERNLLTQIFRFFTQSDIEVA' A
#
# COMPACT_ATOMS: atom_id res chain seq x y z
N MET A 1 38.45 -13.11 -30.30
CA MET A 1 37.66 -12.97 -29.06
C MET A 1 37.08 -11.56 -29.05
N SER A 2 35.84 -11.39 -29.54
CA SER A 2 35.22 -10.07 -29.66
C SER A 2 34.53 -9.74 -28.34
N ALA A 3 35.02 -8.72 -27.64
CA ALA A 3 34.43 -8.24 -26.40
C ALA A 3 33.08 -7.56 -26.71
N SER A 4 31.98 -8.10 -26.18
CA SER A 4 30.66 -7.50 -26.30
C SER A 4 30.64 -6.16 -25.57
N ALA A 5 30.27 -5.08 -26.27
CA ALA A 5 30.08 -3.77 -25.68
C ALA A 5 29.08 -3.82 -24.49
N PRO A 6 29.29 -3.04 -23.42
CA PRO A 6 28.39 -3.05 -22.28
C PRO A 6 26.98 -2.63 -22.73
N SER A 7 25.99 -3.47 -22.45
CA SER A 7 24.61 -3.20 -22.81
C SER A 7 24.14 -1.92 -22.11
N LYS A 8 23.59 -0.99 -22.89
CA LYS A 8 23.05 0.28 -22.39
C LYS A 8 22.01 -0.04 -21.31
N LEU A 9 22.26 0.38 -20.06
CA LEU A 9 21.34 0.14 -18.96
C LEU A 9 19.95 0.70 -19.30
N SER A 10 18.89 -0.01 -18.93
CA SER A 10 17.53 0.48 -19.13
C SER A 10 17.29 1.75 -18.30
N GLY A 11 16.35 2.59 -18.72
CA GLY A 11 16.01 3.83 -18.00
C GLY A 11 15.57 3.60 -16.54
N LEU A 12 15.07 2.40 -16.23
CA LEU A 12 14.72 1.94 -14.88
C LEU A 12 15.95 1.69 -14.00
N ARG A 13 17.05 1.19 -14.60
CA ARG A 13 18.30 0.84 -13.89
C ARG A 13 19.32 1.97 -13.89
N THR A 14 18.92 3.14 -14.37
CA THR A 14 19.79 4.33 -14.45
C THR A 14 19.37 5.32 -13.38
N ALA A 15 20.21 5.56 -12.38
CA ALA A 15 19.93 6.52 -11.30
C ALA A 15 19.69 7.94 -11.83
N SER A 16 18.86 8.72 -11.13
CA SER A 16 18.68 10.14 -11.41
C SER A 16 19.59 10.96 -10.51
N VAL A 17 20.37 11.87 -11.09
CA VAL A 17 21.30 12.74 -10.36
C VAL A 17 20.62 14.00 -9.80
N ALA A 18 19.45 14.34 -10.33
CA ALA A 18 18.66 15.50 -9.93
C ALA A 18 17.18 15.12 -9.80
N TYR A 19 16.44 15.90 -9.00
CA TYR A 19 15.01 15.70 -8.78
C TYR A 19 14.19 15.96 -10.06
N LYS A 20 14.55 17.00 -10.83
CA LYS A 20 13.92 17.34 -12.11
C LYS A 20 14.99 17.47 -13.20
N PRO A 21 14.66 17.21 -14.47
CA PRO A 21 13.35 16.76 -14.99
C PRO A 21 13.04 15.28 -14.70
N PHE A 22 11.76 14.91 -14.58
CA PHE A 22 11.35 13.52 -14.33
C PHE A 22 11.43 12.67 -15.60
N ARG A 23 12.13 11.53 -15.52
CA ARG A 23 12.16 10.52 -16.60
C ARG A 23 10.82 9.82 -16.80
N TYR A 24 10.01 9.70 -15.73
CA TYR A 24 8.70 9.05 -15.74
C TYR A 24 7.63 9.96 -15.10
N PRO A 25 7.13 10.98 -15.82
CA PRO A 25 6.15 11.92 -15.27
C PRO A 25 4.84 11.25 -14.82
N TRP A 26 4.39 10.19 -15.52
CA TRP A 26 3.19 9.44 -15.16
C TRP A 26 3.29 8.80 -13.76
N ALA A 27 4.49 8.39 -13.33
CA ALA A 27 4.68 7.80 -12.00
C ALA A 27 4.51 8.85 -10.90
N PHE A 28 4.91 10.09 -11.17
CA PHE A 28 4.70 11.21 -10.27
C PHE A 28 3.21 11.55 -10.09
N GLU A 29 2.41 11.42 -11.15
CA GLU A 29 0.95 11.61 -11.03
C GLU A 29 0.31 10.57 -10.10
N TYR A 30 0.76 9.31 -10.12
CA TYR A 30 0.29 8.30 -9.17
C TYR A 30 0.73 8.59 -7.73
N TRP A 31 1.98 9.01 -7.53
CA TRP A 31 2.43 9.45 -6.22
C TRP A 31 1.57 10.62 -5.70
N LYS A 32 1.30 11.62 -6.53
CA LYS A 32 0.46 12.76 -6.16
C LYS A 32 -0.96 12.32 -5.81
N LYS A 33 -1.53 11.40 -6.59
CA LYS A 33 -2.85 10.82 -6.32
C LYS A 33 -2.89 10.06 -4.99
N GLN A 34 -1.84 9.31 -4.65
CA GLN A 34 -1.72 8.65 -3.35
C GLN A 34 -1.70 9.67 -2.20
N GLN A 35 -0.96 10.77 -2.33
CA GLN A 35 -0.93 11.81 -1.30
C GLN A 35 -2.29 12.48 -1.09
N GLN A 36 -3.12 12.57 -2.13
CA GLN A 36 -4.46 13.16 -2.06
C GLN A 36 -5.49 12.27 -1.33
N VAL A 37 -5.21 10.99 -1.14
CA VAL A 37 -6.08 10.03 -0.44
C VAL A 37 -5.53 9.65 0.93
N HIS A 38 -4.63 10.45 1.48
CA HIS A 38 -4.17 10.28 2.85
C HIS A 38 -5.32 10.54 3.83
N TRP A 39 -5.49 9.64 4.80
CA TRP A 39 -6.47 9.73 5.87
C TRP A 39 -5.84 9.25 7.17
N MET A 40 -6.34 9.75 8.29
CA MET A 40 -5.91 9.36 9.63
C MET A 40 -6.90 8.38 10.28
N PRO A 41 -6.43 7.38 11.05
CA PRO A 41 -7.32 6.41 11.71
C PRO A 41 -8.43 7.04 12.55
N GLU A 42 -8.16 8.19 13.18
CA GLU A 42 -9.10 8.91 14.03
C GLU A 42 -10.28 9.53 13.27
N GLU A 43 -10.19 9.63 11.94
CA GLU A 43 -11.26 10.16 11.08
C GLU A 43 -12.44 9.17 10.94
N ILE A 44 -12.24 7.90 11.31
CA ILE A 44 -13.25 6.85 11.18
C ILE A 44 -13.88 6.55 12.56
N PRO A 45 -15.14 6.98 12.81
CA PRO A 45 -15.81 6.69 14.05
C PRO A 45 -16.26 5.23 14.10
N LEU A 46 -15.65 4.42 14.95
CA LEU A 46 -15.96 2.98 15.14
C LEU A 46 -16.96 2.72 16.28
N GLY A 47 -17.61 3.76 16.80
CA GLY A 47 -18.43 3.67 18.03
C GLY A 47 -19.64 2.73 17.89
N GLU A 48 -20.32 2.76 16.75
CA GLU A 48 -21.45 1.87 16.48
C GLU A 48 -20.98 0.45 16.16
N ASP A 49 -19.88 0.29 15.41
CA ASP A 49 -19.29 -1.02 15.10
C ASP A 49 -18.91 -1.79 16.37
N VAL A 50 -18.38 -1.10 17.39
CA VAL A 50 -18.06 -1.71 18.69
C VAL A 50 -19.31 -2.17 19.44
N LYS A 51 -20.42 -1.43 19.33
CA LYS A 51 -21.70 -1.86 19.92
C LYS A 51 -22.23 -3.09 19.20
N ASP A 52 -22.28 -3.06 17.87
CA ASP A 52 -22.74 -4.19 17.07
C ASP A 52 -21.89 -5.44 17.29
N TRP A 53 -20.58 -5.25 17.43
CA TRP A 53 -19.70 -6.32 17.88
C TRP A 53 -20.22 -6.91 19.19
N ALA A 54 -20.47 -6.11 20.23
CA ALA A 54 -20.87 -6.64 21.53
C ALA A 54 -22.25 -7.32 21.57
N VAL A 55 -23.25 -6.79 20.87
CA VAL A 55 -24.65 -7.22 21.05
C VAL A 55 -25.29 -7.90 19.84
N SER A 56 -24.81 -7.65 18.62
CA SER A 56 -25.51 -8.04 17.38
C SER A 56 -24.94 -9.32 16.76
N LEU A 57 -23.68 -9.67 17.03
CA LEU A 57 -23.00 -10.80 16.41
C LEU A 57 -23.09 -12.10 17.21
N SER A 58 -23.38 -13.20 16.53
CA SER A 58 -23.19 -14.55 17.06
C SER A 58 -21.71 -14.92 17.20
N ASP A 59 -21.42 -15.95 17.99
CA ASP A 59 -20.04 -16.41 18.23
C ASP A 59 -19.34 -16.87 16.94
N SER A 60 -20.07 -17.47 16.01
CA SER A 60 -19.51 -17.94 14.73
C SER A 60 -19.14 -16.78 13.81
N GLU A 61 -19.98 -15.75 13.72
CA GLU A 61 -19.72 -14.54 12.94
C GLU A 61 -18.53 -13.75 13.51
N ARG A 62 -18.50 -13.63 14.84
CA ARG A 62 -17.37 -13.00 15.55
C ARG A 62 -16.06 -13.73 15.31
N ASN A 63 -16.08 -15.06 15.36
CA ASN A 63 -14.90 -15.87 15.07
C ASN A 63 -14.44 -15.69 13.61
N LEU A 64 -15.38 -15.67 12.65
CA LEU A 64 -15.06 -15.42 11.24
C LEU A 64 -14.38 -14.06 11.04
N LEU A 65 -14.99 -12.98 11.54
CA LEU A 65 -14.45 -11.63 11.44
C LEU A 65 -13.07 -11.51 12.10
N THR A 66 -12.88 -12.17 13.25
CA THR A 66 -11.58 -12.21 13.93
C THR A 66 -10.49 -12.81 13.03
N GLN A 67 -10.78 -13.91 12.32
CA GLN A 67 -9.81 -14.50 11.40
C GLN A 67 -9.53 -13.59 10.19
N ILE A 68 -10.55 -12.91 9.67
CA ILE A 68 -10.38 -11.94 8.57
C ILE A 68 -9.47 -10.78 9.00
N PHE A 69 -9.69 -10.20 10.19
CA PHE A 69 -8.86 -9.11 10.70
C PHE A 69 -7.40 -9.53 10.90
N ARG A 70 -7.15 -10.74 11.39
CA ARG A 70 -5.79 -11.30 11.53
C ARG A 70 -5.09 -11.43 10.19
N PHE A 71 -5.82 -11.87 9.16
CA PHE A 71 -5.26 -11.98 7.82
C PHE A 71 -4.85 -10.60 7.25
N PHE A 72 -5.70 -9.58 7.41
CA PHE A 72 -5.36 -8.24 6.92
C PHE A 72 -4.13 -7.66 7.60
N THR A 73 -4.06 -7.70 8.94
CA THR A 73 -2.91 -7.14 9.66
C THR A 73 -1.62 -7.91 9.39
N GLN A 74 -1.68 -9.22 9.17
CA GLN A 74 -0.52 -10.02 8.82
C GLN A 74 -0.07 -9.79 7.38
N SER A 75 -1.01 -9.73 6.43
CA SER A 75 -0.70 -9.49 5.01
C SER A 75 -0.06 -8.12 4.80
N ASP A 76 -0.49 -7.11 5.57
CA ASP A 76 0.10 -5.77 5.50
C ASP A 76 1.58 -5.76 5.93
N ILE A 77 2.00 -6.64 6.84
CA ILE A 77 3.41 -6.78 7.25
C ILE A 77 4.25 -7.39 6.12
N GLU A 78 3.71 -8.36 5.38
CA GLU A 78 4.44 -9.05 4.31
C GLU A 78 4.67 -8.19 3.06
N VAL A 79 3.92 -7.10 2.90
CA VAL A 79 4.01 -6.17 1.77
C VAL A 79 5.02 -5.03 2.00
N ALA A 80 5.50 -4.86 3.25
CA ALA A 80 6.48 -3.83 3.64
C ALA A 80 7.94 -4.28 3.44
#